data_AF-A0A7V3UMJ0-F1
#
_entry.id   AF-A0A7V3UMJ0-F1
#
_cell.length_a   1.000
_cell.length_b   1.000
_cell.length_c   1.000
_cell.angle_alpha   90.00
_cell.angle_beta   90.00
_cell.angle_gamma   90.00
#
_symmetry.space_group_name_H-M   'P 1'
#
loop_
_entity.id
_entity.type
_entity.pdbx_description
1 polymer ?
#
loop_
_entity_poly.entity_id
_entity_poly.type
_entity_poly.pdbx_seq_one_letter_code
_entity_poly.pdbx_strand_id
1 'polypeptide(L)'
;ASLPNIRANLAKMRMDVDACRALLDKVADKMEKPDATTLLGVLESKAACNEMALRVTELAMRTCGGAAFSKHLTVERNFRDSRAGAVMAPTSDILYDFVGKALVGMDLFA
;
A
#
# COMPACT_ATOMS: atom_id res chain seq x y z
N ALA A 1 -1.85 7.14 -25.36
CA ALA A 1 -2.85 7.34 -24.27
C ALA A 1 -4.22 7.83 -24.80
N SER A 2 -4.65 7.40 -25.99
CA SER A 2 -5.90 7.82 -26.63
C SER A 2 -7.14 7.08 -26.14
N LEU A 3 -6.99 5.89 -25.54
CA LEU A 3 -8.11 5.09 -25.07
C LEU A 3 -8.62 5.54 -23.68
N PRO A 4 -9.92 5.86 -23.51
CA PRO A 4 -10.48 6.32 -22.23
C PRO A 4 -10.28 5.37 -21.05
N ASN A 5 -10.36 4.06 -21.29
CA ASN A 5 -10.16 3.04 -20.25
C ASN A 5 -8.72 3.03 -19.69
N ILE A 6 -7.71 3.23 -20.55
CA ILE A 6 -6.31 3.32 -20.10
C ILE A 6 -6.13 4.56 -19.23
N ARG A 7 -6.69 5.71 -19.62
CA ARG A 7 -6.63 6.93 -18.80
C ARG A 7 -7.32 6.75 -17.46
N ALA A 8 -8.48 6.08 -17.43
CA ALA A 8 -9.18 5.77 -16.20
C ALA A 8 -8.36 4.85 -15.27
N ASN A 9 -7.69 3.83 -15.81
CA ASN A 9 -6.84 2.95 -15.01
C ASN A 9 -5.62 3.70 -14.45
N LEU A 10 -4.98 4.55 -15.25
CA LEU A 10 -3.88 5.41 -14.80
C LEU A 10 -4.34 6.35 -13.67
N ALA A 11 -5.52 6.96 -13.81
CA ALA A 11 -6.09 7.82 -12.78
C ALA A 11 -6.33 7.05 -11.46
N LYS A 12 -6.94 5.86 -11.52
CA LYS A 12 -7.16 5.00 -10.34
C LYS A 12 -5.86 4.66 -9.63
N MET A 13 -4.85 4.19 -10.37
CA MET A 13 -3.54 3.87 -9.79
C MET A 13 -2.89 5.10 -9.16
N ARG A 14 -2.99 6.26 -9.82
CA ARG A 14 -2.42 7.52 -9.31
C ARG A 14 -3.09 7.96 -8.01
N MET A 15 -4.43 7.92 -7.95
CA MET A 15 -5.19 8.29 -6.77
C MET A 15 -4.84 7.39 -5.56
N ASP A 16 -4.71 6.09 -5.80
CA ASP A 16 -4.29 5.12 -4.77
C ASP A 16 -2.88 5.45 -4.24
N VAL A 17 -1.92 5.74 -5.12
CA VAL A 17 -0.55 6.15 -4.73
C VAL A 17 -0.55 7.48 -3.97
N ASP A 18 -1.32 8.47 -4.42
CA ASP A 18 -1.37 9.79 -3.78
C ASP A 18 -1.98 9.71 -2.37
N ALA A 19 -3.01 8.88 -2.18
CA ALA A 19 -3.60 8.65 -0.86
C ALA A 19 -2.57 8.04 0.12
N CYS A 20 -1.83 7.03 -0.31
CA CYS A 20 -0.76 6.44 0.51
C CYS A 20 0.41 7.39 0.74
N ARG A 21 0.77 8.22 -0.24
CA ARG A 21 1.82 9.24 -0.07
C ARG A 21 1.42 10.25 1.00
N ALA A 22 0.19 10.78 0.94
CA ALA A 22 -0.31 11.70 1.96
C ALA A 22 -0.34 11.08 3.37
N LEU A 23 -0.67 9.79 3.48
CA LEU A 23 -0.58 9.06 4.75
C LEU A 23 0.87 8.94 5.25
N LEU A 24 1.80 8.58 4.37
CA LEU A 24 3.22 8.49 4.71
C LEU A 24 3.79 9.84 5.13
N ASP A 25 3.48 10.93 4.42
CA ASP A 25 3.92 12.28 4.77
C ASP A 25 3.42 12.67 6.17
N LYS A 26 2.14 12.41 6.46
CA LYS A 26 1.56 12.65 7.79
C LYS A 26 2.25 11.83 8.89
N VAL A 27 2.60 10.59 8.61
CA VAL A 27 3.30 9.72 9.57
C VAL A 27 4.75 10.19 9.76
N ALA A 28 5.42 10.61 8.70
CA ALA A 28 6.76 11.18 8.77
C ALA A 28 6.78 12.45 9.63
N ASP A 29 5.82 13.36 9.45
CA ASP A 29 5.67 14.56 10.29
C ASP A 29 5.50 14.21 11.77
N LYS A 30 4.71 13.15 12.07
CA LYS A 30 4.55 12.65 13.44
C LYS A 30 5.82 12.02 13.99
N MET A 31 6.64 11.39 13.17
CA MET A 31 7.93 10.84 13.62
C MET A 31 8.91 11.94 14.04
N GLU A 32 8.81 13.15 13.49
CA GLU A 32 9.60 14.31 13.95
C GLU A 32 9.15 14.83 15.31
N LYS A 33 7.84 14.73 15.62
CA LYS A 33 7.24 15.15 16.90
C LYS A 33 6.31 14.07 17.44
N PRO A 34 6.86 12.98 18.02
CA PRO A 34 6.08 11.82 18.40
C PRO A 34 5.03 12.10 19.47
N ASP A 35 3.87 11.47 19.30
CA ASP A 35 2.77 11.40 20.26
C ASP A 35 2.33 9.93 20.49
N ALA A 36 1.35 9.72 21.36
CA ALA A 36 0.83 8.40 21.69
C ALA A 36 0.26 7.61 20.49
N THR A 37 -0.06 8.29 19.39
CA THR A 37 -0.64 7.68 18.17
C THR A 37 0.39 7.39 17.09
N THR A 38 1.65 7.78 17.29
CA THR A 38 2.69 7.72 16.26
C THR A 38 3.03 6.28 15.88
N LEU A 39 3.18 5.38 16.87
CA LEU A 39 3.42 3.97 16.61
C LEU A 39 2.29 3.33 15.78
N LEU A 40 1.04 3.61 16.15
CA LEU A 40 -0.13 3.12 15.42
C LEU A 40 -0.13 3.63 13.97
N GLY A 41 0.21 4.91 13.76
CA GLY A 41 0.33 5.49 12.42
C GLY A 41 1.38 4.80 11.56
N VAL A 42 2.53 4.40 12.13
CA VAL A 42 3.55 3.63 11.41
C VAL A 42 3.01 2.27 10.99
N LEU A 43 2.35 1.54 11.89
CA LEU A 43 1.76 0.23 11.60
C LEU A 43 0.66 0.32 10.54
N GLU A 44 -0.24 1.29 10.68
CA GLU A 44 -1.31 1.57 9.73
C GLU A 44 -0.76 1.92 8.34
N SER A 45 0.27 2.76 8.26
CA SER A 45 0.87 3.15 6.98
C SER A 45 1.49 1.97 6.24
N LYS A 46 2.13 1.03 6.96
CA LYS A 46 2.65 -0.20 6.35
C LYS A 46 1.52 -1.04 5.76
N ALA A 47 0.44 -1.27 6.50
CA ALA A 47 -0.70 -2.04 6.01
C ALA A 47 -1.34 -1.38 4.79
N ALA A 48 -1.64 -0.08 4.88
CA ALA A 48 -2.27 0.68 3.81
C ALA A 48 -1.42 0.71 2.52
N CYS A 49 -0.11 0.93 2.65
CA CYS A 49 0.80 0.98 1.50
C CYS A 49 0.98 -0.39 0.84
N ASN A 50 1.01 -1.48 1.62
CA ASN A 50 1.06 -2.83 1.09
C ASN A 50 -0.18 -3.16 0.26
N GLU A 51 -1.38 -2.89 0.78
CA GLU A 51 -2.63 -3.11 0.06
C GLU A 51 -2.74 -2.26 -1.20
N MET A 52 -2.29 -1.00 -1.14
CA MET A 52 -2.21 -0.14 -2.31
C MET A 52 -1.28 -0.73 -3.37
N ALA A 53 -0.10 -1.21 -2.99
CA ALA A 53 0.84 -1.81 -3.92
C ALA A 53 0.24 -3.04 -4.63
N LEU A 54 -0.52 -3.87 -3.92
CA LEU A 54 -1.27 -5.00 -4.50
C LEU A 54 -2.28 -4.52 -5.55
N ARG A 55 -3.14 -3.55 -5.20
CA ARG A 55 -4.16 -3.01 -6.11
C ARG A 55 -3.57 -2.35 -7.35
N VAL A 56 -2.54 -1.51 -7.17
CA VAL A 56 -1.90 -0.76 -8.27
C VAL A 56 -1.22 -1.71 -9.23
N THR A 57 -0.45 -2.67 -8.73
CA THR A 57 0.28 -3.62 -9.59
C THR A 57 -0.66 -4.61 -10.29
N GLU A 58 -1.74 -5.05 -9.65
CA GLU A 58 -2.81 -5.84 -10.28
C GLU A 58 -3.43 -5.07 -11.46
N LEU A 59 -3.79 -3.80 -11.25
CA LEU A 59 -4.36 -2.97 -12.30
C LEU A 59 -3.34 -2.66 -13.41
N ALA A 60 -2.06 -2.53 -13.07
CA ALA A 60 -0.98 -2.36 -14.03
C ALA A 60 -0.83 -3.59 -14.96
N MET A 61 -0.87 -4.81 -14.41
CA MET A 61 -0.84 -6.05 -15.20
C MET A 61 -1.97 -6.08 -16.23
N ARG A 62 -3.20 -5.75 -15.80
CA ARG A 62 -4.37 -5.70 -16.69
C ARG A 62 -4.27 -4.58 -17.74
N THR A 63 -3.77 -3.42 -17.35
CA THR A 63 -3.66 -2.24 -18.23
C THR A 63 -2.61 -2.44 -19.33
N CYS A 64 -1.50 -3.11 -19.01
CA CYS A 64 -0.42 -3.38 -19.96
C CYS A 64 -0.64 -4.67 -20.77
N GLY A 65 -1.60 -5.52 -20.40
CA GLY A 65 -1.94 -6.75 -21.13
C GLY A 65 -0.77 -7.73 -21.23
N GLY A 66 -0.64 -8.44 -22.35
CA GLY A 66 0.41 -9.45 -22.55
C GLY A 66 1.84 -8.90 -22.40
N ALA A 67 2.06 -7.62 -22.74
CA ALA A 67 3.36 -6.98 -22.58
C ALA A 67 3.80 -6.89 -21.10
N ALA A 68 2.84 -6.86 -20.16
CA ALA A 68 3.13 -6.79 -18.72
C ALA A 68 3.91 -8.00 -18.20
N PHE A 69 3.75 -9.17 -18.84
CA PHE A 69 4.44 -10.42 -18.50
C PHE A 69 5.85 -10.50 -19.09
N SER A 70 6.22 -9.57 -19.97
CA SER A 70 7.57 -9.50 -20.50
C SER A 70 8.54 -8.91 -19.48
N LYS A 71 9.74 -9.47 -19.39
CA LYS A 71 10.85 -8.92 -18.60
C LYS A 71 11.42 -7.61 -19.17
N HIS A 72 11.02 -7.20 -20.38
CA HIS A 72 11.38 -5.90 -20.95
C HIS A 72 10.68 -4.74 -20.22
N LEU A 73 9.54 -5.02 -19.58
CA LEU A 73 8.88 -4.10 -18.65
C LEU A 73 9.09 -4.60 -17.22
N THR A 74 9.04 -3.69 -16.25
CA THR A 74 9.21 -4.04 -14.83
C THR A 74 7.90 -4.40 -14.13
N VAL A 75 6.79 -4.46 -14.87
CA VAL A 75 5.44 -4.63 -14.32
C VAL A 75 5.28 -5.99 -13.62
N GLU A 76 5.68 -7.09 -14.26
CA GLU A 76 5.62 -8.42 -13.65
C GLU A 76 6.47 -8.53 -12.38
N ARG A 77 7.64 -7.87 -12.36
CA ARG A 77 8.53 -7.87 -11.20
C ARG A 77 7.86 -7.14 -10.03
N ASN A 78 7.38 -5.91 -10.26
CA ASN A 78 6.69 -5.13 -9.23
C ASN A 78 5.42 -5.85 -8.74
N PHE A 79 4.70 -6.52 -9.65
CA PHE A 79 3.58 -7.37 -9.30
C PHE A 79 4.02 -8.48 -8.33
N ARG A 80 5.04 -9.28 -8.65
CA ARG A 80 5.54 -10.33 -7.76
C ARG A 80 6.02 -9.76 -6.42
N ASP A 81 6.82 -8.69 -6.46
CA ASP A 81 7.46 -8.11 -5.28
C ASP A 81 6.43 -7.53 -4.29
N SER A 82 5.37 -6.88 -4.78
CA SER A 82 4.33 -6.31 -3.90
C SER A 82 3.61 -7.36 -3.03
N ARG A 83 3.59 -8.64 -3.42
CA ARG A 83 2.99 -9.71 -2.61
C ARG A 83 3.82 -10.04 -1.37
N ALA A 84 5.11 -9.70 -1.35
CA ALA A 84 5.94 -9.84 -0.16
C ALA A 84 5.41 -8.99 1.00
N GLY A 85 4.77 -7.85 0.72
CA GLY A 85 4.23 -6.96 1.75
C GLY A 85 3.34 -7.65 2.77
N ALA A 86 2.51 -8.61 2.32
CA ALA A 86 1.58 -9.33 3.19
C ALA A 86 2.27 -10.28 4.18
N VAL A 87 3.43 -10.83 3.82
CA VAL A 87 4.14 -11.87 4.58
C VAL A 87 5.37 -11.37 5.32
N MET A 88 5.90 -10.20 4.95
CA MET A 88 7.10 -9.63 5.59
C MET A 88 6.72 -8.92 6.89
N ALA A 89 7.23 -9.45 8.00
CA ALA A 89 6.90 -9.02 9.36
C ALA A 89 6.98 -7.49 9.58
N PRO A 90 6.05 -6.91 10.37
CA PRO A 90 4.76 -7.50 10.77
C PRO A 90 3.89 -7.84 9.54
N THR A 91 3.25 -9.01 9.54
CA THR A 91 2.37 -9.44 8.43
C THR A 91 1.10 -8.58 8.37
N SER A 92 0.40 -8.57 7.23
CA SER A 92 -0.86 -7.81 7.11
C SER A 92 -1.87 -8.16 8.20
N ASP A 93 -2.05 -9.45 8.50
CA ASP A 93 -2.99 -9.90 9.54
C ASP A 93 -2.64 -9.35 10.93
N ILE A 94 -1.35 -9.35 11.28
CA ILE A 94 -0.87 -8.79 12.54
C ILE A 94 -1.07 -7.26 12.57
N LEU A 95 -0.84 -6.57 11.45
CA LEU A 95 -1.07 -5.12 11.38
C LEU A 95 -2.55 -4.78 11.56
N TYR A 96 -3.45 -5.56 10.96
CA TYR A 96 -4.89 -5.38 11.16
C TYR A 96 -5.31 -5.66 12.60
N ASP A 97 -4.74 -6.68 13.25
CA ASP A 97 -4.98 -6.94 14.67
C ASP A 97 -4.53 -5.77 15.55
N PHE A 98 -3.32 -5.23 15.33
CA PHE A 98 -2.84 -4.07 16.10
C PHE A 98 -3.73 -2.84 15.93
N VAL A 99 -4.15 -2.54 14.70
CA VAL A 99 -5.07 -1.43 14.45
C VAL A 99 -6.44 -1.71 15.07
N GLY A 100 -6.95 -2.93 14.94
CA GLY A 100 -8.21 -3.36 15.54
C GLY A 100 -8.22 -3.23 17.06
N LYS A 101 -7.19 -3.75 17.73
CA LYS A 101 -6.97 -3.63 19.18
C LYS A 101 -7.01 -2.18 19.62
N ALA A 102 -6.27 -1.30 18.92
CA ALA A 102 -6.25 0.13 19.22
C ALA A 102 -7.65 0.79 19.09
N LEU A 103 -8.41 0.43 18.06
CA LEU A 103 -9.76 0.97 17.83
C LEU A 103 -10.77 0.58 18.92
N VAL A 104 -10.58 -0.57 19.58
CA VAL A 104 -11.46 -1.06 20.66
C VAL A 104 -10.87 -0.84 22.06
N GLY A 105 -9.80 -0.05 22.18
CA GLY A 105 -9.20 0.32 23.46
C GLY A 105 -8.37 -0.79 24.13
N MET A 106 -7.93 -1.79 23.37
CA MET A 106 -7.03 -2.84 23.84
C MET A 106 -5.57 -2.43 23.62
N ASP A 107 -4.69 -2.93 24.49
CA ASP A 107 -3.24 -2.78 24.32
C ASP A 107 -2.76 -3.58 23.10
N LEU A 108 -1.87 -2.99 22.29
CA LEU A 108 -1.41 -3.55 21.02
C LEU A 108 -0.64 -4.85 21.23
N PHE A 109 0.17 -4.91 22.29
CA PHE A 109 1.10 -6.01 22.55
C PHE A 109 0.70 -6.91 23.72
N ALA A 110 -0.48 -6.68 24.29
CA ALA A 110 -1.08 -7.57 25.29
C ALA A 110 -1.74 -8.80 24.64
#